data_AF-A0A940ZJ95-F1
#
_entry.id   AF-A0A940ZJ95-F1
#
_cell.length_a   1.000
_cell.length_b   1.000
_cell.length_c   1.000
_cell.angle_alpha   90.00
_cell.angle_beta   90.00
_cell.angle_gamma   90.00
#
_symmetry.space_group_name_H-M   'P 1'
#
loop_
_entity.id
_entity.type
_entity.pdbx_description
1 polymer ?
#
loop_
_entity_poly.entity_id
_entity_poly.type
_entity_poly.pdbx_seq_one_letter_code
_entity_poly.pdbx_strand_id
1 'polypeptide(L)'
;MVVVGGIMMGFFTPSEAGGIGTFALIALSVAKRDLTFKRYVTSLNEGLGTACMLLMLIAGSTILGHFITRTNIPQLAADWIVGLPLNRYVIMLLICLVYELGGSIIDDLAFMVLATPIFYPAVLKLGFDPIWFGMVVAITVMIGIVIPPVAICVFVVQNITKVPIGTIYKGVCPFLLALVLVGILLFLFPSIALWLPSVAIK
;
A
#
# COMPACT_ATOMS: atom_id res chain seq x y z
N MET A 1 11.75 3.14 17.39
CA MET A 1 11.73 4.61 17.31
C MET A 1 12.90 5.21 16.53
N VAL A 2 14.12 4.67 16.63
CA VAL A 2 15.28 5.14 15.83
C VAL A 2 15.03 5.12 14.32
N VAL A 3 14.42 4.06 13.80
CA VAL A 3 14.09 3.91 12.37
C VAL A 3 13.07 4.97 11.90
N VAL A 4 11.97 5.14 12.65
CA VAL A 4 10.91 6.09 12.30
C VAL A 4 11.39 7.54 12.42
N GLY A 5 12.15 7.86 13.47
CA GLY A 5 12.73 9.20 13.66
C GLY A 5 13.80 9.56 12.62
N GLY A 6 14.58 8.58 12.17
CA GLY A 6 15.60 8.77 11.14
C GLY A 6 15.03 9.05 9.74
N ILE A 7 13.89 8.42 9.41
CA ILE A 7 13.15 8.72 8.16
C ILE A 7 12.54 10.13 8.24
N MET A 8 11.92 10.50 9.36
CA MET A 8 11.26 11.80 9.49
C MET A 8 12.23 12.99 9.52
N MET A 9 13.47 12.79 9.98
CA MET A 9 14.52 13.80 9.93
C MET A 9 15.32 13.80 8.61
N GLY A 10 14.98 12.94 7.64
CA GLY A 10 15.61 12.91 6.32
C GLY A 10 17.06 12.38 6.30
N PHE A 11 17.53 11.81 7.41
CA PHE A 11 18.88 11.25 7.50
C PHE A 11 19.03 9.92 6.75
N PHE A 12 17.93 9.18 6.55
CA PHE A 12 17.95 7.86 5.94
C PHE A 12 16.81 7.68 4.94
N THR A 13 17.13 7.06 3.81
CA THR A 13 16.12 6.51 2.90
C THR A 13 15.41 5.31 3.54
N PRO A 14 14.19 4.93 3.10
CA PRO A 14 13.46 3.78 3.64
C PRO A 14 14.29 2.49 3.64
N SER A 15 15.13 2.31 2.62
CA SER A 15 16.04 1.18 2.47
C SER A 15 17.14 1.16 3.53
N GLU A 16 17.78 2.31 3.78
CA GLU A 16 18.83 2.47 4.79
C GLU A 16 18.26 2.35 6.21
N ALA A 17 17.06 2.88 6.43
CA ALA A 17 16.33 2.76 7.68
C ALA A 17 16.03 1.28 8.02
N GLY A 18 15.68 0.48 7.01
CA GLY A 18 15.53 -0.98 7.14
C GLY A 18 16.84 -1.69 7.52
N GLY A 19 17.96 -1.28 6.92
CA GLY A 19 19.30 -1.80 7.26
C GLY A 19 19.68 -1.51 8.72
N ILE A 20 19.48 -0.28 9.18
CA ILE A 20 19.75 0.14 10.57
C ILE A 20 18.82 -0.59 11.55
N GLY A 21 17.54 -0.75 11.20
CA GLY A 21 16.59 -1.52 11.98
C GLY A 21 17.02 -2.98 12.15
N THR A 22 17.49 -3.61 11.07
CA THR A 22 17.99 -4.99 11.08
C THR A 22 19.25 -5.11 11.93
N PHE A 23 20.20 -4.17 11.80
CA PHE A 23 21.41 -4.14 12.63
C PHE A 23 21.08 -4.01 14.13
N ALA A 24 20.16 -3.10 14.48
CA ALA A 24 19.71 -2.93 15.85
C ALA A 24 19.00 -4.19 16.40
N LEU A 25 18.19 -4.87 15.59
CA LEU A 25 17.55 -6.13 15.95
C LEU A 25 18.56 -7.27 16.18
N ILE A 26 19.60 -7.36 15.34
CA ILE A 26 20.69 -8.33 15.52
C ILE A 26 21.45 -8.03 16.81
N ALA A 27 21.83 -6.77 17.04
CA ALA A 27 22.53 -6.36 18.26
C ALA A 27 21.72 -6.67 19.53
N LEU A 28 20.41 -6.40 19.53
CA LEU A 28 19.51 -6.75 20.63
C LEU A 28 19.38 -8.26 20.84
N SER A 29 19.31 -9.03 19.75
CA SER A 29 19.19 -10.49 19.81
C SER A 29 20.47 -11.15 20.33
N VAL A 30 21.64 -10.59 20.00
CA VAL A 30 22.94 -11.00 20.55
C VAL A 30 23.01 -10.64 22.04
N ALA A 31 22.59 -9.43 22.43
CA ALA A 31 22.56 -9.01 23.84
C ALA A 31 21.64 -9.91 24.69
N LYS A 32 20.52 -10.38 24.13
CA LYS A 32 19.60 -11.33 24.78
C LYS A 32 20.05 -12.80 24.73
N ARG A 33 21.16 -13.13 24.05
CA ARG A 33 21.67 -14.50 23.85
C ARG A 33 20.67 -15.50 23.25
N ASP A 34 19.70 -15.01 22.47
CA ASP A 34 18.67 -15.86 21.84
C ASP A 34 18.98 -16.17 20.35
N LEU A 35 20.13 -15.71 19.88
CA LEU A 35 20.56 -15.86 18.49
C LEU A 35 21.32 -17.18 18.28
N THR A 36 20.67 -18.15 17.64
CA THR A 36 21.33 -19.36 17.14
C THR A 36 21.59 -19.21 15.64
N PHE A 37 22.75 -19.65 15.13
CA PHE A 37 23.11 -19.59 13.71
C PHE A 37 22.01 -20.16 12.80
N LYS A 38 21.37 -21.26 13.23
CA LYS A 38 20.22 -21.85 12.53
C LYS A 38 19.03 -20.90 12.39
N ARG A 39 18.63 -20.20 13.47
CA ARG A 39 17.53 -19.22 13.44
C ARG A 39 17.86 -18.02 12.57
N TYR A 40 19.10 -17.54 12.62
CA TYR A 40 19.57 -16.44 11.76
C TYR A 40 19.43 -16.78 10.28
N VAL A 41 19.89 -17.98 9.87
CA VAL A 41 19.76 -18.44 8.47
C VAL A 41 18.30 -18.65 8.08
N THR A 42 17.46 -19.20 8.98
CA THR A 42 16.01 -19.35 8.72
C THR A 42 15.35 -17.99 8.47
N SER A 43 15.59 -16.99 9.31
CA SER A 43 15.00 -15.65 9.14
C SER A 43 15.49 -14.96 7.87
N LEU A 44 16.75 -15.13 7.49
CA LEU A 44 17.26 -14.63 6.21
C LEU A 44 16.54 -15.29 5.03
N ASN A 45 16.32 -16.60 5.07
CA ASN A 45 15.70 -17.32 3.97
C ASN A 45 14.21 -16.97 3.83
N GLU A 46 13.50 -16.80 4.95
CA GLU A 46 12.12 -16.28 4.96
C GLU A 46 12.06 -14.86 4.36
N GLY A 47 12.96 -13.97 4.80
CA GLY A 47 13.04 -12.59 4.28
C GLY A 47 13.35 -12.54 2.78
N LEU A 48 14.31 -13.34 2.32
CA LEU A 48 14.64 -13.50 0.90
C LEU A 48 13.46 -14.05 0.11
N GLY A 49 12.73 -15.03 0.66
CA GLY A 49 11.52 -15.57 0.03
C GLY A 49 10.48 -14.49 -0.25
N THR A 50 10.16 -13.66 0.76
CA THR A 50 9.24 -12.52 0.59
C THR A 50 9.77 -11.49 -0.40
N ALA A 51 11.07 -11.16 -0.35
CA ALA A 51 11.65 -10.20 -1.29
C ALA A 51 11.61 -10.70 -2.75
N CYS A 52 11.93 -11.98 -2.97
CA CYS A 52 11.86 -12.61 -4.29
C CYS A 52 10.44 -12.64 -4.85
N MET A 53 9.43 -12.93 -4.02
CA MET A 53 8.02 -12.87 -4.43
C MET A 53 7.65 -11.46 -4.91
N LEU A 54 8.02 -10.43 -4.14
CA LEU A 54 7.78 -9.03 -4.50
C LEU A 54 8.48 -8.63 -5.81
N LEU A 55 9.75 -9.01 -5.97
CA LEU A 55 10.52 -8.69 -7.18
C LEU A 55 9.95 -9.40 -8.42
N MET A 56 9.54 -10.66 -8.31
CA MET A 56 8.89 -11.38 -9.41
C MET A 56 7.56 -10.74 -9.81
N LEU A 57 6.78 -10.30 -8.83
CA LEU A 57 5.52 -9.60 -9.05
C LEU A 57 5.75 -8.25 -9.77
N ILE A 58 6.74 -7.47 -9.35
CA ILE A 58 7.11 -6.21 -10.02
C ILE A 58 7.58 -6.51 -11.46
N ALA A 59 8.40 -7.54 -11.66
CA ALA A 59 8.84 -7.95 -13.00
C ALA A 59 7.66 -8.37 -13.89
N GLY A 60 6.75 -9.21 -13.41
CA GLY A 60 5.56 -9.61 -14.15
C GLY A 60 4.64 -8.42 -14.46
N SER A 61 4.43 -7.54 -13.49
CA SER A 61 3.59 -6.36 -13.65
C SER A 61 4.19 -5.31 -14.60
N THR A 62 5.51 -5.16 -14.65
CA THR A 62 6.15 -4.24 -15.60
C THR A 62 6.02 -4.75 -17.04
N ILE A 63 6.18 -6.06 -17.24
CA ILE A 63 5.97 -6.71 -18.55
C ILE A 63 4.50 -6.54 -18.98
N LEU A 64 3.55 -6.85 -18.09
CA LEU A 64 2.13 -6.72 -18.36
C LEU A 64 1.73 -5.25 -18.56
N GLY A 65 2.26 -4.34 -17.76
CA GLY A 65 2.03 -2.90 -17.89
C GLY A 65 2.49 -2.36 -19.25
N HIS A 66 3.64 -2.82 -19.74
CA HIS A 66 4.11 -2.50 -21.09
C HIS A 66 3.16 -3.03 -22.16
N PHE A 67 2.67 -4.26 -22.02
CA PHE A 67 1.72 -4.87 -22.95
C PHE A 67 0.37 -4.13 -22.98
N ILE A 68 -0.17 -3.79 -21.81
CA ILE A 68 -1.42 -3.04 -21.64
C ILE A 68 -1.29 -1.63 -22.22
N THR A 69 -0.15 -0.96 -21.98
CA THR A 69 0.11 0.38 -22.53
C THR A 69 0.21 0.35 -24.06
N ARG A 70 0.83 -0.69 -24.63
CA ARG A 70 0.95 -0.86 -26.09
C ARG A 70 -0.37 -1.18 -26.78
N THR A 71 -1.31 -1.83 -26.09
CA THR A 71 -2.61 -2.24 -26.65
C THR A 71 -3.68 -1.15 -26.57
N ASN A 72 -3.35 0.06 -26.09
CA ASN A 72 -4.29 1.18 -25.89
C ASN A 72 -5.50 0.85 -24.99
N ILE A 73 -5.45 -0.25 -24.24
CA ILE A 73 -6.51 -0.65 -23.30
C ILE A 73 -6.77 0.46 -22.25
N PRO A 74 -5.76 1.11 -21.64
CA PRO A 74 -5.99 2.22 -20.71
C PRO A 74 -6.71 3.40 -21.34
N GLN A 75 -6.38 3.72 -22.60
CA GLN A 75 -7.01 4.81 -23.34
C GLN A 75 -8.49 4.52 -23.60
N LEU A 76 -8.79 3.31 -24.08
CA LEU A 76 -10.15 2.85 -24.39
C LEU A 76 -11.03 2.76 -23.14
N ALA A 77 -10.48 2.23 -22.05
CA ALA A 77 -11.16 2.16 -20.76
C ALA A 77 -11.43 3.57 -20.19
N ALA A 78 -10.46 4.47 -20.31
CA ALA A 78 -10.64 5.87 -19.92
C ALA A 78 -11.73 6.57 -20.72
N ASP A 79 -11.77 6.39 -22.05
CA ASP A 79 -12.82 6.96 -22.90
C ASP A 79 -14.20 6.39 -22.59
N TRP A 80 -14.28 5.10 -22.29
CA TRP A 80 -15.53 4.48 -21.84
C TRP A 80 -16.00 5.06 -20.51
N ILE A 81 -15.11 5.16 -19.51
CA ILE A 81 -15.39 5.71 -18.17
C ILE A 81 -15.83 7.18 -18.24
N VAL A 82 -15.16 7.99 -19.05
CA VAL A 82 -15.48 9.42 -19.24
C VAL A 82 -16.75 9.62 -20.06
N GLY A 83 -17.10 8.65 -20.92
CA GLY A 83 -18.36 8.63 -21.66
C GLY A 83 -19.59 8.35 -20.79
N LEU A 84 -19.44 7.87 -19.54
CA LEU A 84 -20.56 7.77 -18.63
C LEU A 84 -21.02 9.17 -18.18
N PRO A 85 -22.34 9.46 -18.19
CA PRO A 85 -22.90 10.71 -17.69
C PRO A 85 -22.92 10.73 -16.14
N LEU A 86 -21.80 10.39 -15.51
CA LEU A 86 -21.65 10.32 -14.06
C LEU A 86 -20.80 11.47 -13.54
N ASN A 87 -21.06 11.88 -12.31
CA ASN A 87 -20.24 12.86 -11.62
C ASN A 87 -18.83 12.27 -11.38
N ARG A 88 -17.78 13.06 -11.67
CA ARG A 88 -16.36 12.71 -11.48
C ARG A 88 -16.04 12.07 -10.12
N TYR A 89 -16.72 12.50 -9.06
CA TYR A 89 -16.53 11.93 -7.71
C TYR A 89 -17.12 10.52 -7.55
N VAL A 90 -18.21 10.20 -8.26
CA VAL A 90 -18.84 8.87 -8.24
C VAL A 90 -17.95 7.87 -8.98
N ILE A 91 -17.36 8.28 -10.09
CA ILE A 91 -16.40 7.47 -10.83
C ILE A 91 -15.17 7.16 -9.95
N MET A 92 -14.65 8.16 -9.24
CA MET A 92 -13.52 7.96 -8.33
C MET A 92 -13.87 6.98 -7.19
N LEU A 93 -15.08 7.07 -6.62
CA LEU A 93 -15.54 6.14 -5.59
C LEU A 93 -15.65 4.70 -6.13
N LEU A 94 -16.12 4.54 -7.36
CA LEU A 94 -16.12 3.26 -8.08
C LEU A 94 -14.70 2.71 -8.27
N ILE A 95 -13.74 3.55 -8.66
CA ILE A 95 -12.34 3.14 -8.77
C ILE A 95 -11.83 2.67 -7.41
N CYS A 96 -12.05 3.42 -6.33
CA CYS A 96 -11.64 3.01 -4.98
C CYS A 96 -12.25 1.67 -4.57
N LEU A 97 -13.54 1.43 -4.87
CA LEU A 97 -14.19 0.14 -4.63
C LEU A 97 -13.57 -0.99 -5.46
N VAL A 98 -13.19 -0.74 -6.71
CA VAL A 98 -12.48 -1.73 -7.54
C VAL A 98 -11.11 -2.04 -6.95
N TYR A 99 -10.40 -1.05 -6.40
CA TYR A 99 -9.14 -1.27 -5.68
C TYR A 99 -9.33 -2.08 -4.39
N GLU A 100 -10.35 -1.76 -3.58
CA GLU A 100 -10.69 -2.54 -2.38
C GLU A 100 -11.02 -3.99 -2.73
N LEU A 101 -11.92 -4.22 -3.67
CA LEU A 101 -12.36 -5.57 -4.04
C LEU A 101 -11.27 -6.35 -4.78
N GLY A 102 -10.53 -5.69 -5.66
CA GLY A 102 -9.45 -6.29 -6.44
C GLY A 102 -8.23 -6.63 -5.58
N GLY A 103 -7.80 -5.70 -4.73
CA GLY A 103 -6.72 -5.88 -3.76
C GLY A 103 -7.07 -6.91 -2.66
N SER A 104 -8.37 -7.05 -2.37
CA SER A 104 -8.85 -8.11 -1.48
C SER A 104 -8.89 -9.51 -2.10
N ILE A 105 -8.58 -9.70 -3.38
CA ILE A 105 -8.55 -11.04 -4.01
C ILE A 105 -7.13 -11.36 -4.48
N ILE A 106 -6.46 -10.35 -5.02
CA ILE A 106 -5.09 -10.41 -5.54
C ILE A 106 -4.24 -9.56 -4.60
N ASP A 107 -3.05 -10.03 -4.22
CA ASP A 107 -2.09 -9.26 -3.40
C ASP A 107 -2.13 -7.75 -3.72
N ASP A 108 -2.38 -6.94 -2.69
CA ASP A 108 -2.67 -5.51 -2.79
C ASP A 108 -1.62 -4.73 -3.61
N LEU A 109 -0.34 -5.08 -3.42
CA LEU A 109 0.76 -4.43 -4.13
C LEU A 109 0.74 -4.85 -5.62
N ALA A 110 0.52 -6.12 -5.93
CA ALA A 110 0.35 -6.60 -7.30
C ALA A 110 -0.78 -5.87 -8.02
N PHE A 111 -1.94 -5.80 -7.38
CA PHE A 111 -3.11 -5.17 -7.96
C PHE A 111 -2.86 -3.69 -8.20
N MET A 112 -2.26 -2.98 -7.23
CA MET A 112 -1.93 -1.57 -7.38
C MET A 112 -1.01 -1.31 -8.59
N VAL A 113 0.08 -2.07 -8.75
CA VAL A 113 1.04 -1.86 -9.85
C VAL A 113 0.40 -2.16 -11.22
N LEU A 114 -0.53 -3.12 -11.27
CA LEU A 114 -1.25 -3.50 -12.49
C LEU A 114 -2.38 -2.52 -12.85
N ALA A 115 -3.18 -2.11 -11.86
CA ALA A 115 -4.37 -1.29 -12.05
C ALA A 115 -4.02 0.19 -12.29
N THR A 116 -2.93 0.68 -11.69
CA THR A 116 -2.49 2.08 -11.83
C THR A 116 -2.36 2.52 -13.29
N PRO A 117 -1.62 1.83 -14.19
CA PRO A 117 -1.51 2.26 -15.59
C PRO A 117 -2.86 2.26 -16.33
N ILE A 118 -3.86 1.50 -15.88
CA ILE A 118 -5.20 1.45 -16.47
C ILE A 118 -6.02 2.67 -16.02
N PHE A 119 -6.07 2.95 -14.71
CA PHE A 119 -6.90 4.01 -14.14
C PHE A 119 -6.25 5.41 -14.19
N TYR A 120 -4.93 5.49 -14.21
CA TYR A 120 -4.17 6.75 -14.27
C TYR A 120 -4.60 7.69 -15.41
N PRO A 121 -4.70 7.24 -16.69
CA PRO A 121 -5.15 8.12 -17.76
C PRO A 121 -6.64 8.52 -17.65
N ALA A 122 -7.48 7.66 -17.06
CA ALA A 122 -8.90 7.98 -16.83
C ALA A 122 -9.06 9.12 -15.83
N VAL A 123 -8.29 9.07 -14.73
CA VAL A 123 -8.27 10.08 -13.67
C VAL A 123 -7.75 11.43 -14.19
N LEU A 124 -6.72 11.41 -15.02
CA LEU A 124 -6.20 12.61 -15.69
C LEU A 124 -7.24 13.26 -16.60
N LYS A 125 -7.97 12.47 -17.40
CA LYS A 125 -9.05 12.98 -18.27
C LYS A 125 -10.23 13.57 -17.47
N LEU A 126 -10.50 13.05 -16.28
CA LEU A 126 -11.50 13.57 -15.35
C LEU A 126 -11.08 14.87 -14.65
N GLY A 127 -9.83 15.31 -14.83
CA GLY A 127 -9.29 16.55 -14.27
C GLY A 127 -8.81 16.45 -12.82
N PHE A 128 -8.48 15.24 -12.34
CA PHE A 128 -7.92 15.04 -11.01
C PHE A 128 -6.39 15.11 -11.02
N ASP A 129 -5.82 15.60 -9.91
CA ASP A 129 -4.37 15.64 -9.72
C ASP A 129 -3.79 14.21 -9.54
N PRO A 130 -2.68 13.87 -10.24
CA PRO A 130 -2.03 12.57 -10.12
C PRO A 130 -1.56 12.25 -8.70
N ILE A 131 -1.07 13.27 -7.99
CA ILE A 131 -0.57 13.14 -6.62
C ILE A 131 -1.72 12.80 -5.69
N TRP A 132 -2.86 13.48 -5.85
CA TRP A 132 -4.06 13.21 -5.06
C TRP A 132 -4.58 11.79 -5.30
N PHE A 133 -4.65 11.36 -6.57
CA PHE A 133 -5.03 9.99 -6.91
C PHE A 133 -4.13 8.95 -6.27
N GLY A 134 -2.81 9.13 -6.36
CA GLY A 134 -1.85 8.22 -5.73
C GLY A 134 -2.07 8.09 -4.22
N MET A 135 -2.38 9.20 -3.53
CA MET A 135 -2.65 9.18 -2.10
C MET A 135 -3.98 8.53 -1.74
N VAL A 136 -5.04 8.79 -2.51
CA VAL A 136 -6.34 8.13 -2.30
C VAL A 136 -6.21 6.62 -2.52
N VAL A 137 -5.52 6.18 -3.58
CA VAL A 137 -5.27 4.76 -3.85
C VAL A 137 -4.42 4.15 -2.75
N ALA A 138 -3.34 4.81 -2.31
CA ALA A 138 -2.49 4.31 -1.23
C ALA A 138 -3.26 4.09 0.09
N ILE A 139 -4.15 5.02 0.46
CA ILE A 139 -4.99 4.88 1.65
C ILE A 139 -6.03 3.78 1.47
N THR A 140 -6.66 3.72 0.29
CA THR A 140 -7.63 2.66 -0.05
C THR A 140 -6.98 1.29 0.08
N VAL A 141 -5.80 1.08 -0.51
CA VAL A 141 -5.04 -0.17 -0.36
C VAL A 141 -4.69 -0.44 1.11
N MET A 142 -4.30 0.59 1.87
CA MET A 142 -4.00 0.43 3.30
C MET A 142 -5.24 0.01 4.12
N ILE A 143 -6.43 0.47 3.72
CA ILE A 143 -7.70 0.08 4.32
C ILE A 143 -8.02 -1.38 3.95
N GLY A 144 -7.86 -1.76 2.67
CA GLY A 144 -8.10 -3.12 2.16
C GLY A 144 -7.30 -4.21 2.88
N ILE A 145 -6.03 -3.94 3.22
CA ILE A 145 -5.16 -4.86 3.98
C ILE A 145 -5.70 -5.15 5.40
N VAL A 146 -6.55 -4.27 5.94
CA VAL A 146 -7.09 -4.35 7.31
C VAL A 146 -8.55 -4.84 7.32
N ILE A 147 -9.33 -4.61 6.27
CA ILE A 147 -10.74 -5.04 6.17
C ILE A 147 -10.85 -6.58 6.03
N PRO A 148 -11.96 -7.21 6.48
CA PRO A 148 -12.11 -8.67 6.60
C PRO A 148 -12.09 -9.60 5.38
N PRO A 149 -12.00 -9.21 4.08
CA PRO A 149 -11.86 -10.22 3.02
C PRO A 149 -10.47 -10.89 2.97
N VAL A 150 -9.37 -10.20 3.33
CA VAL A 150 -8.02 -10.81 3.41
C VAL A 150 -7.30 -10.46 4.71
N ALA A 151 -7.55 -9.28 5.28
CA ALA A 151 -7.11 -8.85 6.62
C ALA A 151 -5.71 -9.33 7.06
N ILE A 152 -4.71 -9.29 6.16
CA ILE A 152 -3.43 -9.99 6.35
C ILE A 152 -2.78 -9.60 7.68
N CYS A 153 -2.80 -8.31 8.01
CA CYS A 153 -2.26 -7.81 9.27
C CYS A 153 -2.98 -8.40 10.50
N VAL A 154 -4.30 -8.55 10.45
CA VAL A 154 -5.10 -9.13 11.53
C VAL A 154 -4.79 -10.63 11.67
N PHE A 155 -4.66 -11.35 10.55
CA PHE A 155 -4.30 -12.77 10.55
C PHE A 155 -2.88 -13.04 11.06
N VAL A 156 -1.91 -12.18 10.73
CA VAL A 156 -0.54 -12.29 11.26
C VAL A 156 -0.54 -12.10 12.78
N VAL A 157 -1.23 -11.08 13.29
CA VAL A 157 -1.35 -10.84 14.73
C VAL A 157 -2.08 -12.00 15.42
N GLN A 158 -3.13 -12.53 14.81
CA GLN A 158 -3.84 -13.72 15.31
C GLN A 158 -2.92 -14.95 15.37
N ASN A 159 -2.07 -15.18 14.36
CA ASN A 159 -1.13 -16.31 14.35
C ASN A 159 -0.11 -16.22 15.50
N ILE A 160 0.35 -15.02 15.83
CA ILE A 160 1.33 -14.80 16.91
C ILE A 160 0.65 -14.86 18.29
N THR A 161 -0.49 -14.22 18.45
CA THR A 161 -1.15 -14.04 19.77
C THR A 161 -2.19 -15.12 20.10
N LYS A 162 -2.66 -15.88 19.10
CA LYS A 162 -3.72 -16.91 19.19
C LYS A 162 -5.07 -16.42 19.75
N VAL A 163 -5.28 -15.11 19.81
CA VAL A 163 -6.54 -14.49 20.26
C VAL A 163 -7.58 -14.56 19.12
N PRO A 164 -8.88 -14.77 19.39
CA PRO A 164 -9.90 -14.82 18.35
C PRO A 164 -10.00 -13.51 17.55
N ILE A 165 -10.19 -13.63 16.23
CA ILE A 165 -10.28 -12.54 15.25
C ILE A 165 -11.24 -11.43 15.71
N GLY A 166 -12.41 -11.79 16.25
CA GLY A 166 -13.40 -10.82 16.70
C GLY A 166 -12.92 -9.90 17.84
N THR A 167 -11.99 -10.36 18.69
CA THR A 167 -11.41 -9.51 19.74
C THR A 167 -10.34 -8.59 19.16
N ILE A 168 -9.56 -9.07 18.20
CA ILE A 168 -8.56 -8.26 17.50
C ILE A 168 -9.27 -7.15 16.70
N TYR A 169 -10.37 -7.48 16.01
CA TYR A 169 -11.17 -6.50 15.27
C TYR A 169 -11.78 -5.42 16.15
N LYS A 170 -12.18 -5.73 17.38
CA LYS A 170 -12.63 -4.70 18.33
C LYS A 170 -11.52 -3.70 18.66
N GLY A 171 -10.27 -4.14 18.74
CA GLY A 171 -9.10 -3.28 18.93
C GLY A 171 -8.68 -2.52 17.66
N VAL A 172 -8.87 -3.12 16.49
CA VAL A 172 -8.52 -2.53 15.18
C VAL A 172 -9.60 -1.59 14.67
N CYS A 173 -10.86 -1.75 15.07
CA CYS A 173 -11.98 -0.90 14.69
C CYS A 173 -11.70 0.62 14.82
N PRO A 174 -11.18 1.15 15.95
CA PRO A 174 -10.83 2.57 16.04
C PRO A 174 -9.77 3.01 15.02
N PHE A 175 -8.81 2.14 14.68
CA PHE A 175 -7.79 2.42 13.67
C PHE A 175 -8.37 2.43 12.26
N LEU A 176 -9.25 1.47 11.96
CA LEU A 176 -9.96 1.39 10.68
C LEU A 176 -10.86 2.61 10.45
N LEU A 177 -11.55 3.05 11.51
CA LEU A 177 -12.39 4.24 11.49
C LEU A 177 -11.54 5.51 11.28
N ALA A 178 -10.36 5.59 11.89
CA ALA A 178 -9.41 6.68 11.65
C ALA A 178 -8.89 6.69 10.20
N LEU A 179 -8.54 5.54 9.62
CA LEU A 179 -8.11 5.44 8.22
C LEU A 179 -9.20 5.88 7.24
N VAL A 180 -10.44 5.42 7.46
CA VAL A 180 -11.59 5.83 6.64
C VAL A 180 -11.85 7.33 6.78
N LEU A 181 -11.78 7.88 8.00
CA LEU A 181 -11.90 9.32 8.24
C LEU A 181 -10.82 10.12 7.52
N VAL A 182 -9.56 9.67 7.55
CA VAL A 182 -8.45 10.30 6.83
C VAL A 182 -8.69 10.22 5.32
N GLY A 183 -9.18 9.08 4.80
CA GLY A 183 -9.56 8.93 3.40
C GLY A 183 -10.66 9.92 2.98
N ILE A 184 -11.72 10.06 3.78
CA ILE A 184 -12.81 11.03 3.56
C ILE A 184 -12.29 12.47 3.64
N LEU A 185 -11.41 12.77 4.61
CA LEU A 185 -10.82 14.09 4.78
C LEU A 185 -9.95 14.47 3.57
N LEU A 186 -9.17 13.53 3.05
CA LEU A 186 -8.41 13.70 1.81
C LEU A 186 -9.29 13.84 0.57
N PHE A 187 -10.45 13.19 0.57
CA PHE A 187 -11.44 13.31 -0.49
C PHE A 187 -12.10 14.70 -0.53
N LEU A 188 -12.35 15.29 0.64
CA LEU A 188 -12.97 16.61 0.81
C LEU A 188 -11.96 17.77 0.75
N PHE A 189 -10.72 17.55 1.19
CA PHE A 189 -9.66 18.56 1.25
C PHE A 189 -8.39 18.07 0.53
N PRO A 190 -8.38 18.05 -0.82
CA PRO A 190 -7.18 17.73 -1.62
C PRO A 190 -5.99 18.65 -1.31
N SER A 191 -6.23 19.84 -0.75
CA SER A 191 -5.19 20.79 -0.34
C SER A 191 -4.31 20.28 0.80
N ILE A 192 -4.81 19.42 1.70
CA ILE A 192 -3.99 18.77 2.73
C ILE A 192 -3.05 17.75 2.08
N ALA A 193 -3.53 17.11 1.01
CA ALA A 193 -2.77 16.16 0.21
C ALA A 193 -1.55 16.82 -0.47
N LEU A 194 -1.76 18.05 -0.96
CA LEU A 194 -0.77 18.84 -1.70
C LEU A 194 0.13 19.68 -0.79
N TRP A 195 -0.28 19.92 0.47
CA TRP A 195 0.50 20.71 1.41
C TRP A 195 1.84 20.04 1.75
N LEU A 196 1.86 18.75 2.06
CA LEU A 196 3.10 18.04 2.41
C LEU A 196 4.09 17.95 1.22
N PRO A 197 3.68 17.58 -0.02
CA PRO A 197 4.54 17.66 -1.19
C PRO A 197 5.04 19.09 -1.47
N SER A 198 4.22 20.12 -1.29
CA SER A 198 4.61 21.52 -1.56
C SER A 198 5.64 22.08 -0.57
N VAL A 199 5.77 21.48 0.61
CA VAL A 199 6.72 21.88 1.66
C VAL A 199 7.94 20.95 1.71
N ALA A 200 7.78 19.65 1.40
CA ALA A 200 8.86 18.66 1.43
C ALA A 200 9.61 18.50 0.09
N ILE A 201 9.00 18.85 -1.04
CA ILE A 201 9.65 18.87 -2.36
C ILE A 201 10.01 20.31 -2.68
N LYS A 202 11.09 20.79 -2.09
CA LYS A 202 11.74 22.05 -2.46
C LYS A 202 13.24 21.86 -2.53
#